data_AF-A0A1W6CVF6-F1
#
_entry.id   AF-A0A1W6CVF6-F1
#
_cell.length_a   1.000
_cell.length_b   1.000
_cell.length_c   1.000
_cell.angle_alpha   90.00
_cell.angle_beta   90.00
_cell.angle_gamma   90.00
#
_symmetry.space_group_name_H-M   'P 1'
#
loop_
_entity.id
_entity.type
_entity.pdbx_description
1 polymer ?
#
loop_
_entity_poly.entity_id
_entity_poly.type
_entity_poly.pdbx_seq_one_letter_code
_entity_poly.pdbx_strand_id
1 'polypeptide(L)'
;MPAAAERAAPWPGAAATQPVEMQMPGTQPAPARSAAEPRADMPVPAAGTQHAGTALSPAAAPGTTPAPSMAQLMEHRMNAQPIRDLLREAIRDELRGEIGRQLDTDLRRLVREELALALTEALAMPA
;
A
#
# COMPACT_ATOMS: atom_id res chain seq x y z
N MET A 1 -40.68 11.21 42.89
CA MET A 1 -39.33 11.08 43.49
C MET A 1 -39.33 9.78 44.28
N PRO A 2 -38.56 8.77 43.85
CA PRO A 2 -37.11 8.81 44.04
C PRO A 2 -36.25 8.39 42.82
N ALA A 3 -35.02 8.92 42.87
CA ALA A 3 -33.72 8.35 42.52
C ALA A 3 -33.46 7.72 41.14
N ALA A 4 -32.62 8.43 40.39
CA ALA A 4 -31.79 7.92 39.30
C ALA A 4 -30.95 6.70 39.72
N ALA A 5 -30.83 5.74 38.80
CA ALA A 5 -29.73 4.78 38.77
C ALA A 5 -29.24 4.67 37.33
N GLU A 6 -28.37 5.63 37.01
CA GLU A 6 -27.47 5.68 35.88
C GLU A 6 -26.61 4.41 35.87
N ARG A 7 -26.93 3.43 35.01
CA ARG A 7 -26.03 2.30 34.74
C ARG A 7 -25.03 2.74 33.69
N ALA A 8 -23.87 3.19 34.17
CA ALA A 8 -22.67 3.38 33.39
C ALA A 8 -22.37 2.12 32.57
N ALA A 9 -22.28 2.27 31.25
CA ALA A 9 -21.77 1.24 30.36
C ALA A 9 -20.28 0.99 30.69
N PRO A 10 -19.81 -0.27 30.73
CA PRO A 10 -18.41 -0.56 30.98
C PRO A 10 -17.53 -0.05 29.82
N TRP A 11 -16.51 0.74 30.17
CA TRP A 11 -15.48 1.22 29.26
C TRP A 11 -14.62 0.05 28.75
N PRO A 12 -14.05 0.13 27.53
CA PRO A 12 -13.16 -0.90 27.01
C PRO A 12 -11.80 -0.79 27.70
N GLY A 13 -11.57 -1.63 28.72
CA GLY A 13 -10.30 -1.61 29.46
C GLY A 13 -10.14 -2.67 30.56
N ALA A 14 -11.15 -3.52 30.82
CA ALA A 14 -11.02 -4.61 31.78
C ALA A 14 -10.33 -5.82 31.13
N ALA A 15 -9.00 -5.88 31.26
CA ALA A 15 -8.21 -7.06 30.96
C ALA A 15 -8.62 -8.22 31.89
N ALA A 16 -9.37 -9.18 31.36
CA ALA A 16 -9.62 -10.44 32.05
C ALA A 16 -8.38 -11.33 31.95
N THR A 17 -7.81 -11.64 33.12
CA THR A 17 -6.67 -12.53 33.35
C THR A 17 -6.95 -13.94 32.81
N GLN A 18 -6.02 -14.48 32.03
CA GLN A 18 -6.09 -15.81 31.42
C GLN A 18 -5.89 -16.93 32.45
N PRO A 19 -6.57 -18.09 32.32
CA PRO A 19 -6.08 -19.34 32.89
C PRO A 19 -5.04 -19.99 31.97
N VAL A 20 -3.89 -20.31 32.58
CA VAL A 20 -2.82 -21.18 32.08
C VAL A 20 -3.28 -22.64 32.08
N GLU A 21 -2.87 -23.40 31.05
CA GLU A 21 -2.64 -24.86 30.96
C GLU A 21 -3.07 -25.36 29.56
N MET A 22 -2.42 -26.29 28.85
CA MET A 22 -1.42 -27.29 29.20
C MET A 22 -0.59 -27.57 27.94
N GLN A 23 0.73 -27.41 28.03
CA GLN A 23 1.65 -27.56 26.92
C GLN A 23 1.97 -29.05 26.73
N MET A 24 1.56 -29.62 25.61
CA MET A 24 1.92 -30.98 25.21
C MET A 24 3.40 -31.01 24.75
N PRO A 25 4.24 -31.93 25.24
CA PRO A 25 5.61 -32.08 24.76
C PRO A 25 5.59 -32.83 23.42
N GLY A 26 5.59 -32.07 22.32
CA GLY A 26 5.72 -32.57 20.96
C GLY A 26 7.12 -32.29 20.41
N THR A 27 7.92 -33.35 20.32
CA THR A 27 9.17 -33.57 19.57
C THR A 27 9.80 -32.36 18.86
N GLN A 28 10.90 -31.88 19.42
CA GLN A 28 11.81 -30.89 18.83
C GLN A 28 12.71 -31.56 17.77
N PRO A 29 12.64 -31.19 16.47
CA PRO A 29 13.70 -31.54 15.52
C PRO A 29 14.90 -30.59 15.72
N ALA A 30 16.09 -31.18 15.76
CA ALA A 30 17.37 -30.56 16.02
C ALA A 30 17.75 -29.44 15.01
N PRO A 31 18.56 -28.45 15.43
CA PRO A 31 19.05 -27.40 14.55
C PRO A 31 20.18 -27.92 13.65
N ALA A 32 19.94 -28.01 12.34
CA ALA A 32 21.02 -28.09 11.37
C ALA A 32 21.68 -26.71 11.24
N ARG A 33 22.82 -26.53 11.93
CA ARG A 33 23.80 -25.50 11.60
C ARG A 33 24.29 -25.75 10.18
N SER A 34 24.13 -24.79 9.29
CA SER A 34 25.02 -24.64 8.15
C SER A 34 25.38 -23.15 8.05
N ALA A 35 26.52 -22.83 8.63
CA ALA A 35 27.18 -21.54 8.47
C ALA A 35 27.97 -21.53 7.15
N ALA A 36 28.17 -20.31 6.64
CA ALA A 36 29.17 -19.86 5.68
C ALA A 36 28.82 -19.90 4.18
N GLU A 37 28.64 -18.69 3.63
CA GLU A 37 28.82 -18.30 2.22
C GLU A 37 30.24 -18.68 1.72
N PRO A 38 30.50 -18.75 0.40
CA PRO A 38 30.88 -17.52 -0.34
C PRO A 38 30.39 -17.43 -1.80
N ARG A 39 30.36 -16.19 -2.29
CA ARG A 39 30.39 -15.72 -3.69
C ARG A 39 30.71 -16.78 -4.76
N ALA A 40 29.84 -16.89 -5.74
CA ALA A 40 30.22 -17.22 -7.11
C ALA A 40 30.05 -15.96 -7.97
N ASP A 41 31.17 -15.26 -8.16
CA ASP A 41 31.39 -14.34 -9.27
C ASP A 41 30.98 -15.03 -10.58
N MET A 42 29.90 -14.57 -11.19
CA MET A 42 29.60 -14.94 -12.57
C MET A 42 30.56 -14.17 -13.49
N PRO A 43 31.41 -14.85 -14.29
CA PRO A 43 32.29 -14.17 -15.21
C PRO A 43 31.49 -13.50 -16.34
N VAL A 44 31.73 -12.20 -16.51
CA VAL A 44 31.35 -11.42 -17.68
C VAL A 44 32.14 -11.94 -18.89
N PRO A 45 31.49 -12.41 -19.97
CA PRO A 45 32.21 -12.64 -21.22
C PRO A 45 32.47 -11.29 -21.89
N ALA A 46 33.70 -10.80 -21.74
CA ALA A 46 34.28 -9.77 -22.58
C ALA A 46 34.96 -10.42 -23.80
N ALA A 47 34.32 -10.32 -24.97
CA ALA A 47 34.90 -10.31 -26.32
C ALA A 47 33.73 -10.05 -27.28
N GLY A 48 33.59 -8.91 -27.95
CA GLY A 48 34.62 -8.21 -28.68
C GLY A 48 34.78 -8.87 -30.06
N THR A 49 33.87 -8.60 -31.00
CA THR A 49 34.20 -8.47 -32.42
C THR A 49 33.16 -7.59 -33.10
N GLN A 50 33.69 -6.67 -33.89
CA GLN A 50 33.09 -5.57 -34.59
C GLN A 50 32.09 -6.05 -35.66
N HIS A 51 30.90 -5.44 -35.69
CA HIS A 51 30.17 -5.31 -36.94
C HIS A 51 30.08 -3.84 -37.32
N ALA A 52 30.44 -3.64 -38.58
CA ALA A 52 30.60 -2.41 -39.31
C ALA A 52 29.44 -1.42 -39.10
N GLY A 53 29.79 -0.14 -39.24
CA GLY A 53 28.92 0.98 -38.96
C GLY A 53 27.57 0.88 -39.65
N THR A 54 26.52 0.84 -38.84
CA THR A 54 25.26 1.45 -39.22
C THR A 54 25.41 2.92 -38.89
N ALA A 55 25.47 3.76 -39.93
CA ALA A 55 25.45 5.20 -39.80
C ALA A 55 24.35 5.59 -38.81
N LEU A 56 24.73 6.33 -37.76
CA LEU A 56 23.79 7.02 -36.88
C LEU A 56 22.95 7.94 -37.78
N SER A 57 21.78 7.46 -38.16
CA SER A 57 20.73 8.29 -38.76
C SER A 57 20.47 9.43 -37.77
N PRO A 58 20.41 10.69 -38.24
CA PRO A 58 20.24 11.83 -37.35
C PRO A 58 18.96 11.64 -36.53
N ALA A 59 19.08 11.94 -35.23
CA ALA A 59 17.99 11.94 -34.27
C ALA A 59 16.70 12.45 -34.93
N ALA A 60 15.71 11.57 -35.06
CA ALA A 60 14.37 11.98 -35.46
C ALA A 60 13.94 13.05 -34.44
N ALA A 61 13.66 14.25 -34.95
CA ALA A 61 13.01 15.31 -34.19
C ALA A 61 11.81 14.72 -33.40
N PRO A 62 11.46 15.25 -32.22
CA PRO A 62 10.27 14.81 -31.51
C PRO A 62 9.09 14.91 -32.48
N GLY A 63 8.66 13.75 -32.98
CA GLY A 63 7.54 13.65 -33.89
C GLY A 63 6.36 14.23 -33.15
N THR A 64 5.80 15.32 -33.66
CA THR A 64 4.52 15.85 -33.21
C THR A 64 3.50 14.75 -33.45
N THR A 65 3.26 13.89 -32.45
CA THR A 65 2.13 12.96 -32.50
C THR A 65 0.89 13.81 -32.74
N PRO A 66 0.17 13.63 -33.86
CA PRO A 66 -1.02 14.41 -34.12
C PRO A 66 -1.98 14.20 -32.95
N ALA A 67 -2.49 15.30 -32.39
CA ALA A 67 -3.50 15.22 -31.35
C ALA A 67 -4.67 14.37 -31.87
N PRO A 68 -5.15 13.39 -31.09
CA PRO A 68 -6.23 12.52 -31.53
C PRO A 68 -7.44 13.37 -31.88
N SER A 69 -8.08 13.05 -33.01
CA SER A 69 -9.28 13.78 -33.43
C SER A 69 -10.41 13.55 -32.44
N MET A 70 -11.38 14.47 -32.37
CA MET A 70 -12.54 14.28 -31.49
C MET A 70 -13.32 13.01 -31.79
N ALA A 71 -13.36 12.55 -33.05
CA ALA A 71 -13.96 11.28 -33.43
C ALA A 71 -13.20 10.08 -32.83
N GLN A 72 -11.87 10.11 -32.89
CA GLN A 72 -11.02 9.06 -32.30
C GLN A 72 -11.11 9.06 -30.76
N LEU A 73 -11.22 10.23 -30.13
CA LEU A 73 -11.46 10.36 -28.69
C LEU A 73 -12.82 9.78 -28.29
N MET A 74 -13.86 10.03 -29.08
CA MET A 74 -15.19 9.48 -28.82
C MET A 74 -15.23 7.96 -29.04
N GLU A 75 -14.58 7.46 -30.08
CA GLU A 75 -14.45 6.03 -30.35
C GLU A 75 -13.66 5.29 -29.27
N HIS A 76 -12.51 5.84 -28.85
CA HIS A 76 -11.75 5.31 -27.70
C HIS A 76 -12.55 5.40 -26.41
N ARG A 77 -13.33 6.46 -26.20
CA ARG A 77 -14.18 6.61 -25.01
C ARG A 77 -15.27 5.55 -24.99
N MET A 78 -15.95 5.31 -26.11
CA MET A 78 -17.01 4.30 -26.23
C MET A 78 -16.46 2.88 -26.06
N ASN A 79 -15.34 2.56 -26.71
CA ASN A 79 -14.72 1.23 -26.64
C ASN A 79 -14.03 0.96 -25.29
N ALA A 80 -13.59 2.00 -24.58
CA ALA A 80 -12.99 1.86 -23.25
C ALA A 80 -14.01 1.93 -22.10
N GLN A 81 -15.29 2.25 -22.32
CA GLN A 81 -16.28 2.29 -21.23
C GLN A 81 -16.37 0.95 -20.48
N PRO A 82 -16.49 -0.23 -21.15
CA PRO A 82 -16.61 -1.49 -20.44
C PRO A 82 -15.39 -1.82 -19.57
N ILE A 83 -14.18 -1.53 -20.05
CA ILE A 83 -12.94 -1.75 -19.30
C ILE A 83 -12.84 -0.78 -18.12
N ARG A 84 -13.24 0.48 -18.30
CA ARG A 84 -13.27 1.47 -17.21
C ARG A 84 -14.26 1.08 -16.13
N ASP A 85 -15.41 0.53 -16.50
CA ASP A 85 -16.42 0.09 -15.53
C ASP A 85 -15.96 -1.14 -14.75
N LEU A 86 -15.34 -2.12 -15.43
CA LEU A 86 -14.69 -3.26 -14.74
C LEU A 86 -13.58 -2.81 -13.80
N LEU A 87 -12.74 -1.87 -14.24
CA LEU A 87 -11.68 -1.31 -13.41
C LEU A 87 -12.25 -0.54 -12.20
N ARG A 88 -13.32 0.23 -12.40
CA ARG A 88 -14.02 0.91 -11.30
C ARG A 88 -14.60 -0.05 -10.29
N GLU A 89 -15.19 -1.16 -10.74
CA GLU A 89 -15.72 -2.17 -9.82
C GLU A 89 -14.59 -2.86 -9.05
N ALA A 90 -13.52 -3.27 -9.76
CA ALA A 90 -12.35 -3.88 -9.12
C ALA A 90 -11.71 -2.95 -8.08
N ILE A 91 -11.55 -1.66 -8.41
CA ILE A 91 -11.05 -0.65 -7.45
C ILE A 91 -12.01 -0.50 -6.28
N ARG A 92 -13.33 -0.48 -6.52
CA ARG A 92 -14.33 -0.35 -5.46
C ARG A 92 -14.28 -1.54 -4.50
N ASP A 93 -14.14 -2.75 -5.03
CA ASP A 93 -14.04 -3.96 -4.23
C ASP A 93 -12.75 -3.98 -3.42
N GLU A 94 -11.63 -3.56 -4.01
CA GLU A 94 -10.36 -3.41 -3.30
C GLU A 94 -10.46 -2.39 -2.15
N LEU A 95 -11.10 -1.24 -2.40
CA LEU A 95 -11.36 -0.21 -1.40
C LEU A 95 -12.44 -0.58 -0.37
N ARG A 96 -13.18 -1.66 -0.58
CA ARG A 96 -14.08 -2.26 0.44
C ARG A 96 -13.37 -3.32 1.27
N GLY A 97 -12.28 -3.86 0.74
CA GLY A 97 -11.47 -4.88 1.39
C GLY A 97 -10.54 -4.31 2.46
N GLU A 98 -9.47 -5.06 2.73
CA GLU A 98 -8.51 -4.72 3.78
C GLU A 98 -7.81 -3.38 3.52
N ILE A 99 -7.48 -3.09 2.26
CA ILE A 99 -6.84 -1.83 1.88
C ILE A 99 -7.72 -0.64 2.27
N GLY A 100 -9.01 -0.71 1.98
CA GLY A 100 -9.96 0.34 2.40
C GLY A 100 -10.02 0.56 3.89
N ARG A 101 -10.07 -0.52 4.68
CA ARG A 101 -10.10 -0.46 6.14
C ARG A 101 -8.81 0.10 6.74
N GLN A 102 -7.67 -0.29 6.17
CA GLN A 102 -6.37 0.22 6.58
C GLN A 102 -6.27 1.73 6.30
N LEU A 103 -6.62 2.15 5.08
CA LEU A 103 -6.63 3.56 4.69
C LEU A 103 -7.56 4.40 5.57
N ASP A 104 -8.77 3.90 5.88
CA ASP A 104 -9.71 4.59 6.78
C ASP A 104 -9.14 4.73 8.20
N THR A 105 -8.47 3.69 8.70
CA THR A 105 -7.83 3.71 10.03
C THR A 105 -6.68 4.72 10.07
N ASP A 106 -5.81 4.69 9.05
CA ASP A 106 -4.66 5.58 8.95
C ASP A 106 -5.10 7.04 8.79
N LEU A 107 -6.11 7.31 7.96
CA LEU A 107 -6.65 8.65 7.78
C LEU A 107 -7.26 9.18 9.08
N ARG A 108 -8.04 8.37 9.81
CA ARG A 108 -8.61 8.77 11.10
C ARG A 108 -7.52 9.07 12.14
N ARG A 109 -6.45 8.27 12.16
CA ARG A 109 -5.30 8.51 13.03
C ARG A 109 -4.65 9.85 12.70
N LEU A 110 -4.31 10.06 11.43
CA LEU A 110 -3.67 11.29 10.97
C LEU A 110 -4.51 12.52 11.30
N VAL A 111 -5.82 12.48 11.02
CA VAL A 111 -6.72 13.61 11.37
C VAL A 111 -6.74 13.88 12.87
N ARG A 112 -6.74 12.85 13.73
CA ARG A 112 -6.70 13.05 15.18
C ARG A 112 -5.37 13.64 15.65
N GLU A 113 -4.26 13.20 15.06
CA GLU A 113 -2.92 13.72 15.37
C GLU A 113 -2.82 15.20 14.98
N GLU A 114 -3.23 15.56 13.76
CA GLU A 114 -3.24 16.94 13.29
C GLU A 114 -4.18 17.83 14.12
N LEU A 115 -5.37 17.34 14.48
CA LEU A 115 -6.28 18.08 15.36
C LEU A 115 -5.69 18.25 16.76
N ALA A 116 -5.04 17.23 17.32
CA ALA A 116 -4.41 17.32 18.63
C ALA A 116 -3.27 18.34 18.64
N LEU A 117 -2.46 18.37 17.57
CA LEU A 117 -1.40 19.36 17.39
C LEU A 117 -1.98 20.77 17.30
N ALA A 118 -2.95 21.00 16.40
CA ALA A 118 -3.58 22.30 16.22
C ALA A 118 -4.25 22.82 17.50
N LEU A 119 -4.92 21.94 18.25
CA LEU A 119 -5.52 22.30 19.55
C LEU A 119 -4.47 22.62 20.59
N THR A 120 -3.37 21.87 20.64
CA THR A 120 -2.27 22.13 21.58
C THR A 120 -1.61 23.48 21.28
N GLU A 121 -1.36 23.78 19.99
CA GLU A 121 -0.82 25.08 19.56
C GLU A 121 -1.76 26.23 19.90
N ALA A 122 -3.07 26.08 19.65
CA ALA A 122 -4.07 27.10 19.97
C ALA A 122 -4.20 27.35 21.47
N LEU A 123 -4.04 26.33 22.31
CA LEU A 123 -4.08 26.44 23.77
C LEU A 123 -2.76 26.96 24.37
N ALA A 124 -1.62 26.71 23.71
CA ALA A 124 -0.31 27.15 24.15
C ALA A 124 0.00 28.60 23.76
N MET A 125 -0.75 29.19 22.83
CA MET A 125 -0.63 30.61 22.48
C MET A 125 -1.50 31.46 23.41
N PRO A 126 -0.93 32.32 24.27
CA PRO A 126 -1.72 33.26 25.05
C PRO A 126 -2.36 34.30 24.11
N ALA A 127 -3.62 34.65 24.41
CA ALA A 127 -4.41 35.64 23.66
C ALA A 127 -3.79 37.05 23.66
#